data_AF-A0A8H3HMN7-F1
#
_entry.id   AF-A0A8H3HMN7-F1
#
_cell.length_a   1.000
_cell.length_b   1.000
_cell.length_c   1.000
_cell.angle_alpha   90.00
_cell.angle_beta   90.00
_cell.angle_gamma   90.00
#
_symmetry.space_group_name_H-M   'P 1'
#
loop_
_entity.id
_entity.type
_entity.pdbx_description
1 polymer ?
#
loop_
_entity_poly.entity_id
_entity_poly.type
_entity_poly.pdbx_seq_one_letter_code
_entity_poly.pdbx_strand_id
1 'polypeptide(L)'
;MVGAPVAANSLPAQLVTSIDELLQELDTLVAPSSSLPHDVIRNASGSITAQLREHSRQLTNIVREAKQRSSEDRLMKDQAHLGLQNLLYERRHLEREIEKCRQFNSIYQEIPLHTMDEFMSIAPEEAKSEEILKDEHQLLLGRLNLELSERTRLDAQKKQMIAEKERLLSENKKAEGGLDSLVGELDSLAKIAVELQGKMAALELP
;
A
#
# COMPACT_ATOMS: atom_id res chain seq x y z
N MET A 1 8.61 15.76 -27.38
CA MET A 1 9.86 16.43 -27.79
C MET A 1 10.06 16.14 -29.26
N VAL A 2 9.94 17.19 -30.06
CA VAL A 2 10.04 17.18 -31.51
C VAL A 2 11.46 16.73 -31.86
N GLY A 3 11.60 15.63 -32.60
CA GLY A 3 12.88 15.23 -33.17
C GLY A 3 13.41 16.40 -33.99
N ALA A 4 14.56 16.94 -33.58
CA ALA A 4 15.25 17.95 -34.37
C ALA A 4 15.40 17.38 -35.80
N PRO A 5 15.09 18.17 -36.84
CA PRO A 5 15.30 17.72 -38.20
C PRO A 5 16.78 17.36 -38.28
N VAL A 6 17.07 16.11 -38.62
CA VAL A 6 18.40 15.72 -39.09
C VAL A 6 18.60 16.58 -40.32
N ALA A 7 19.20 17.76 -40.13
CA ALA A 7 19.64 18.61 -41.21
C ALA A 7 20.49 17.69 -42.06
N ALA A 8 19.99 17.34 -43.24
CA ALA A 8 20.68 16.52 -44.21
C ALA A 8 21.94 17.31 -44.54
N ASN A 9 23.00 17.04 -43.79
CA ASN A 9 24.25 17.73 -43.91
C ASN A 9 24.70 17.38 -45.32
N SER A 10 24.63 18.32 -46.25
CA SER A 10 24.98 18.09 -47.66
C SER A 10 26.48 18.05 -47.86
N LEU A 11 27.24 18.50 -46.85
CA LEU A 11 28.71 18.52 -46.81
C LEU A 11 29.37 17.17 -47.10
N PRO A 12 28.95 16.02 -46.53
CA PRO A 12 29.50 14.72 -46.87
C PRO A 12 29.18 14.31 -48.31
N ALA A 13 28.00 14.64 -48.83
CA ALA A 13 27.63 14.35 -50.22
C ALA A 13 28.43 15.20 -51.23
N GLN A 14 28.71 16.47 -50.87
CA GLN A 14 29.59 17.37 -51.62
C GLN A 14 31.05 16.92 -51.59
N LEU A 15 31.54 16.41 -50.44
CA LEU A 15 32.88 15.83 -50.37
C LEU A 15 33.00 14.55 -51.21
N VAL A 16 32.01 13.67 -51.19
CA VAL A 16 32.01 12.43 -51.96
C VAL A 16 32.01 12.73 -53.47
N THR A 17 31.16 13.65 -53.92
CA THR A 17 31.13 14.09 -55.34
C THR A 17 32.45 14.72 -55.76
N SER A 18 33.07 15.56 -54.92
CA SER A 18 34.39 16.13 -55.19
C SER A 18 35.52 15.09 -55.22
N ILE A 19 35.44 14.03 -54.40
CA ILE A 19 36.37 12.90 -54.46
C ILE A 19 36.20 12.14 -55.78
N ASP A 20 34.97 11.87 -56.20
CA ASP A 20 34.68 11.17 -57.46
C ASP A 20 35.20 11.96 -58.67
N GLU A 21 35.05 13.29 -58.68
CA GLU A 21 35.62 14.19 -59.71
C GLU A 21 37.15 14.11 -59.75
N LEU A 22 37.81 14.13 -58.59
CA LEU A 22 39.28 14.03 -58.48
C LEU A 22 39.81 12.66 -58.91
N LEU A 23 39.07 11.59 -58.65
CA LEU A 23 39.40 10.24 -59.11
C LEU A 23 39.24 10.12 -60.63
N GLN A 24 38.20 10.72 -61.19
CA GLN A 24 37.99 10.77 -62.64
C GLN A 24 39.11 11.58 -63.33
N GLU A 25 39.52 12.70 -62.75
CA GLU A 25 40.65 13.50 -63.24
C GLU A 25 41.95 12.67 -63.22
N LEU A 26 42.21 11.92 -62.15
CA LEU A 26 43.35 11.02 -62.05
C LEU A 26 43.33 9.91 -63.13
N ASP A 27 42.18 9.31 -63.39
CA ASP A 27 42.01 8.28 -64.43
C ASP A 27 42.28 8.84 -65.84
N THR A 28 41.85 10.08 -66.11
CA THR A 28 42.15 10.73 -67.41
C THR A 28 43.64 11.03 -67.60
N LEU A 29 44.36 11.33 -66.52
CA LEU A 29 45.81 11.58 -66.56
C LEU A 29 46.62 10.29 -66.84
N VAL A 30 46.14 9.14 -66.36
CA VAL A 30 46.81 7.84 -66.49
C VAL A 30 46.44 7.11 -67.79
N ALA A 31 45.44 7.61 -68.54
CA ALA A 31 44.99 7.00 -69.78
C ALA A 31 46.11 6.93 -70.86
N PRO A 32 46.26 5.80 -71.59
CA PRO A 32 47.36 5.57 -72.54
C PRO A 32 47.37 6.50 -73.78
N SER A 33 46.37 7.37 -73.93
CA SER A 33 46.23 8.38 -74.98
C SER A 33 46.83 9.75 -74.61
N SER A 34 47.30 9.95 -73.39
CA SER A 34 47.83 11.24 -72.93
C SER A 34 49.29 11.43 -73.37
N SER A 35 49.53 12.26 -74.39
CA SER A 35 50.88 12.65 -74.83
C SER A 35 51.47 13.81 -73.99
N LEU A 36 51.22 13.80 -72.67
CA LEU A 36 51.60 14.88 -71.76
C LEU A 36 53.03 14.67 -71.24
N PRO A 37 53.82 15.76 -71.04
CA PRO A 37 55.14 15.65 -70.42
C PRO A 37 55.07 15.09 -68.99
N HIS A 38 56.05 14.24 -68.64
CA HIS A 38 56.10 13.54 -67.35
C HIS A 38 56.05 14.49 -66.12
N ASP A 39 56.66 15.67 -66.21
CA ASP A 39 56.65 16.66 -65.12
C ASP A 39 55.25 17.24 -64.85
N VAL A 40 54.43 17.39 -65.90
CA VAL A 40 53.05 17.88 -65.79
C VAL A 40 52.18 16.84 -65.09
N ILE A 41 52.32 15.57 -65.48
CA ILE A 41 51.62 14.44 -64.85
C ILE A 41 52.00 14.31 -63.37
N ARG A 42 53.29 14.43 -63.05
CA ARG A 42 53.79 14.38 -61.67
C ARG A 42 53.23 15.52 -60.80
N ASN A 43 53.18 16.74 -61.32
CA ASN A 43 52.67 17.88 -60.56
C ASN A 43 51.16 17.82 -60.35
N ALA A 44 50.40 17.44 -61.38
CA ALA A 44 48.95 17.27 -61.31
C ALA A 44 48.56 16.13 -60.35
N SER A 45 49.20 14.97 -60.46
CA SER A 45 48.97 13.84 -59.53
C SER A 45 49.35 14.18 -58.09
N GLY A 46 50.42 14.95 -57.86
CA GLY A 46 50.78 15.48 -56.55
C GLY A 46 49.70 16.40 -55.95
N SER A 47 49.13 17.29 -56.77
CA SER A 47 48.01 18.17 -56.37
C SER A 47 46.75 17.38 -56.02
N ILE A 48 46.33 16.46 -56.89
CA ILE A 48 45.14 15.61 -56.68
C ILE A 48 45.31 14.76 -55.41
N THR A 49 46.49 14.17 -55.19
CA THR A 49 46.77 13.37 -53.99
C THR A 49 46.73 14.22 -52.71
N ALA A 50 47.20 15.47 -52.78
CA ALA A 50 47.12 16.39 -51.64
C ALA A 50 45.67 16.75 -51.30
N GLN A 51 44.83 17.01 -52.32
CA GLN A 51 43.40 17.28 -52.15
C GLN A 51 42.67 16.07 -51.58
N LEU A 52 42.88 14.86 -52.12
CA LEU A 52 42.28 13.62 -51.59
C LEU A 52 42.65 13.36 -50.12
N ARG A 53 43.89 13.65 -49.71
CA ARG A 53 44.31 13.56 -48.30
C ARG A 53 43.60 14.57 -47.42
N GLU A 54 43.37 15.78 -47.91
CA GLU A 54 42.63 16.81 -47.19
C GLU A 54 41.16 16.42 -47.02
N HIS A 55 40.49 15.97 -48.08
CA HIS A 55 39.11 15.45 -47.99
C HIS A 55 39.00 14.24 -47.07
N SER A 56 39.99 13.34 -47.05
CA SER A 56 40.04 12.20 -46.12
C SER A 56 40.10 12.65 -44.65
N ARG A 57 40.88 13.70 -44.35
CA ARG A 57 40.94 14.30 -43.01
C ARG A 57 39.60 14.93 -42.63
N GLN A 58 38.97 15.65 -43.56
CA GLN A 58 37.65 16.24 -43.35
C GLN A 58 36.58 15.17 -43.07
N LEU A 59 36.53 14.08 -43.84
CA LEU A 59 35.63 12.96 -43.59
C LEU A 59 35.88 12.31 -42.22
N THR A 60 37.15 12.12 -41.85
CA THR A 60 37.51 11.57 -40.54
C THR A 60 37.01 12.46 -39.39
N ASN A 61 37.14 13.79 -39.54
CA ASN A 61 36.63 14.75 -38.56
C ASN A 61 35.11 14.72 -38.47
N ILE A 62 34.40 14.68 -39.60
CA ILE A 62 32.93 14.57 -39.64
C ILE A 62 32.46 13.30 -38.93
N VAL A 63 33.08 12.15 -39.21
CA VAL A 63 32.75 10.87 -38.56
C VAL A 63 33.01 10.94 -37.06
N ARG A 64 34.14 11.54 -36.65
CA ARG A 64 34.48 11.74 -35.24
C ARG A 64 33.45 12.61 -34.52
N GLU A 65 33.03 13.71 -35.12
CA GLU A 65 32.00 14.59 -34.57
C GLU A 65 30.64 13.89 -34.48
N ALA A 66 30.23 13.18 -35.53
CA ALA A 66 28.97 12.43 -35.51
C ALA A 66 28.96 11.36 -34.41
N LYS A 67 30.09 10.65 -34.22
CA LYS A 67 30.26 9.68 -33.14
C LYS A 67 30.21 10.34 -31.76
N GLN A 68 30.82 11.51 -31.60
CA GLN A 68 30.79 12.27 -30.35
C GLN A 68 29.36 12.71 -30.02
N ARG A 69 28.65 13.33 -30.96
CA ARG A 69 27.24 13.76 -30.79
C ARG A 69 26.34 12.58 -30.44
N SER A 70 26.46 11.46 -31.16
CA SER A 70 25.69 10.25 -30.87
C SER A 70 25.99 9.68 -29.47
N SER A 71 27.25 9.76 -29.01
CA SER A 71 27.62 9.34 -27.67
C SER A 71 27.04 10.25 -26.58
N GLU A 72 26.99 11.56 -26.82
CA GLU A 72 26.37 12.55 -25.92
C GLU A 72 24.86 12.33 -25.82
N ASP A 73 24.18 12.18 -26.96
CA ASP A 73 22.75 11.87 -27.00
C ASP A 73 22.41 10.57 -26.27
N ARG A 74 23.25 9.54 -26.45
CA ARG A 74 23.10 8.26 -25.73
C ARG A 74 23.25 8.47 -24.22
N LEU A 75 24.25 9.23 -23.78
CA LEU A 75 24.46 9.51 -22.36
C LEU A 75 23.27 10.27 -21.76
N MET A 76 22.74 11.29 -22.46
CA MET A 76 21.57 12.03 -22.02
C MET A 76 20.33 11.12 -21.90
N LYS A 77 20.13 10.22 -22.86
CA LYS A 77 19.05 9.22 -22.80
C LYS A 77 19.21 8.29 -21.61
N ASP A 78 20.42 7.79 -21.36
CA ASP A 78 20.68 6.87 -20.26
C ASP A 78 20.44 7.55 -18.90
N GLN A 79 20.85 8.82 -18.75
CA GLN A 79 20.57 9.63 -17.57
C GLN A 79 19.06 9.85 -17.36
N ALA A 80 18.33 10.20 -18.42
CA ALA A 80 16.88 10.37 -18.35
C ALA A 80 16.17 9.04 -17.99
N HIS A 81 16.64 7.92 -18.55
CA HIS A 81 16.12 6.60 -18.23
C HIS A 81 16.38 6.23 -16.77
N LEU A 82 17.56 6.52 -16.22
CA LEU A 82 17.84 6.33 -14.80
C LEU A 82 16.91 7.18 -13.92
N GLY A 83 16.70 8.45 -14.28
CA GLY A 83 15.77 9.33 -13.59
C GLY A 83 14.33 8.79 -13.58
N LEU A 84 13.87 8.26 -14.72
CA LEU A 84 12.57 7.60 -14.82
C LEU A 84 12.49 6.36 -13.90
N GLN A 85 13.52 5.52 -13.87
CA GLN A 85 13.53 4.33 -13.00
C GLN A 85 13.45 4.71 -11.52
N ASN A 86 14.13 5.78 -11.09
CA ASN A 86 14.05 6.29 -9.73
C ASN A 86 12.61 6.72 -9.38
N LEU A 87 11.97 7.52 -10.25
CA LEU A 87 10.58 7.96 -10.04
C LEU A 87 9.60 6.78 -10.04
N LEU A 88 9.80 5.78 -10.90
CA LEU A 88 8.97 4.57 -10.90
C LEU A 88 9.13 3.76 -9.62
N TYR A 89 10.34 3.72 -9.06
CA TYR A 89 10.59 3.08 -7.77
C TYR A 89 9.89 3.83 -6.63
N GLU A 90 10.04 5.16 -6.59
CA GLU A 90 9.39 6.02 -5.59
C GLU A 90 7.87 5.89 -5.65
N ARG A 91 7.28 5.95 -6.85
CA ARG A 91 5.84 5.72 -7.03
C ARG A 91 5.41 4.36 -6.48
N ARG A 92 6.12 3.28 -6.83
CA ARG A 92 5.82 1.93 -6.32
C ARG A 92 6.03 1.81 -4.80
N HIS A 93 6.92 2.60 -4.21
CA HIS A 93 7.10 2.67 -2.77
C HIS A 93 5.87 3.32 -2.12
N LEU A 94 5.50 4.51 -2.58
CA LEU A 94 4.35 5.26 -2.08
C LEU A 94 3.04 4.49 -2.27
N GLU A 95 2.82 3.84 -3.41
CA GLU A 95 1.65 2.98 -3.65
C GLU A 95 1.55 1.85 -2.60
N ARG A 96 2.68 1.21 -2.26
CA ARG A 96 2.71 0.18 -1.22
C ARG A 96 2.46 0.75 0.17
N GLU A 97 2.97 1.95 0.47
CA GLU A 97 2.72 2.60 1.76
C GLU A 97 1.26 3.02 1.90
N ILE A 98 0.65 3.59 0.85
CA ILE A 98 -0.77 3.93 0.81
C ILE A 98 -1.61 2.68 1.05
N GLU A 99 -1.27 1.57 0.37
CA GLU A 99 -2.00 0.32 0.54
C GLU A 99 -1.88 -0.23 1.97
N LYS A 100 -0.67 -0.18 2.58
CA LYS A 100 -0.49 -0.53 4.00
C LYS A 100 -1.35 0.35 4.92
N CYS A 101 -1.41 1.65 4.66
CA CYS A 101 -2.25 2.56 5.44
C CYS A 101 -3.75 2.29 5.25
N ARG A 102 -4.18 1.88 4.05
CA ARG A 102 -5.58 1.51 3.77
C ARG A 102 -5.97 0.18 4.39
N GLN A 103 -5.04 -0.77 4.45
CA GLN A 103 -5.23 -2.07 5.12
C GLN A 103 -5.23 -1.96 6.64
N PHE A 104 -4.99 -0.76 7.20
CA PHE A 104 -5.18 -0.53 8.62
C PHE A 104 -6.67 -0.69 8.98
N ASN A 105 -7.02 -1.89 9.40
CA ASN A 105 -8.32 -2.18 9.97
C ASN A 105 -8.28 -1.84 11.47
N SER A 106 -9.10 -0.87 11.87
CA SER A 106 -9.22 -0.51 13.28
C SER A 106 -10.38 -1.28 13.91
N ILE A 107 -10.20 -1.67 15.16
CA ILE A 107 -11.16 -2.49 15.93
C ILE A 107 -12.59 -1.92 15.87
N TYR A 108 -12.75 -0.59 15.78
CA TYR A 108 -14.08 0.03 15.73
C TYR A 108 -14.92 -0.35 14.50
N GLN A 109 -14.30 -0.80 13.39
CA GLN A 109 -15.01 -1.18 12.16
C GLN A 109 -15.77 -2.50 12.31
N GLU A 110 -15.38 -3.35 13.26
CA GLU A 110 -15.99 -4.65 13.51
C GLU A 110 -16.98 -4.66 14.68
N ILE A 111 -17.12 -3.53 15.38
CA ILE A 111 -18.02 -3.43 16.53
C ILE A 111 -19.47 -3.41 16.03
N PRO A 112 -20.35 -4.32 16.50
CA PRO A 112 -21.77 -4.20 16.22
C PRO A 112 -22.29 -2.95 16.93
N LEU A 113 -22.69 -1.96 16.13
CA LEU A 113 -23.29 -0.72 16.61
C LEU A 113 -24.80 -0.79 16.45
N HIS A 114 -25.51 -0.08 17.33
CA HIS A 114 -26.92 0.20 17.15
C HIS A 114 -27.20 0.78 15.76
N THR A 115 -28.36 0.41 15.20
CA THR A 115 -28.85 0.95 13.92
C THR A 115 -29.07 2.46 14.03
N MET A 116 -29.21 3.14 12.89
CA MET A 116 -29.41 4.60 12.91
C MET A 116 -30.71 4.98 13.64
N ASP A 117 -31.77 4.22 13.45
CA ASP A 117 -33.07 4.47 14.08
C ASP A 117 -32.99 4.30 15.61
N GLU A 118 -32.30 3.26 16.07
CA GLU A 118 -32.03 3.02 17.49
C GLU A 118 -31.15 4.12 18.09
N PHE A 119 -30.10 4.55 17.38
CA PHE A 119 -29.27 5.67 17.82
C PHE A 119 -30.09 6.94 17.98
N MET A 120 -30.94 7.30 17.01
CA MET A 120 -31.75 8.52 17.08
C MET A 120 -32.79 8.50 18.21
N SER A 121 -33.23 7.32 18.63
CA SER A 121 -34.18 7.18 19.75
C SER A 121 -33.50 7.18 21.12
N ILE A 122 -32.34 6.55 21.27
CA ILE A 122 -31.68 6.32 22.56
C ILE A 122 -30.62 7.40 22.86
N ALA A 123 -30.02 8.02 21.83
CA ALA A 123 -28.96 8.98 22.03
C ALA A 123 -29.44 10.23 22.81
N PRO A 124 -28.55 10.86 23.59
CA PRO A 124 -28.79 12.19 24.16
C PRO A 124 -28.97 13.26 23.08
N GLU A 125 -29.70 14.33 23.37
CA GLU A 125 -29.94 15.42 22.41
C GLU A 125 -28.64 16.14 22.01
N GLU A 126 -27.65 16.18 22.91
CA GLU A 126 -26.33 16.75 22.62
C GLU A 126 -25.63 16.02 21.46
N ALA A 127 -25.84 14.70 21.35
CA ALA A 127 -25.26 13.86 20.31
C ALA A 127 -26.06 13.85 18.99
N LYS A 128 -27.23 14.51 18.95
CA LYS A 128 -28.12 14.61 17.77
C LYS A 128 -28.09 15.99 17.11
N SER A 129 -27.17 16.85 17.52
CA SER A 129 -27.03 18.19 16.94
C SER A 129 -26.88 18.12 15.42
N GLU A 130 -27.52 19.03 14.67
CA GLU A 130 -27.46 19.03 13.20
C GLU A 130 -26.02 19.10 12.65
N GLU A 131 -25.12 19.76 13.36
CA GLU A 131 -23.70 19.87 13.01
C GLU A 131 -23.01 18.50 13.09
N ILE A 132 -23.35 17.70 14.09
CA ILE A 132 -22.81 16.35 14.31
C ILE A 132 -23.40 15.37 13.28
N LEU A 133 -24.70 15.50 12.96
CA LEU A 133 -25.36 14.64 11.97
C LEU A 133 -24.85 14.87 10.53
N LYS A 134 -24.33 16.07 10.24
CA LYS A 134 -23.78 16.41 8.92
C LYS A 134 -22.34 15.91 8.72
N ASP A 135 -21.57 15.76 9.80
CA ASP A 135 -20.18 15.25 9.75
C ASP A 135 -20.15 13.74 10.09
N GLU A 136 -19.86 12.90 9.09
CA GLU A 136 -19.78 11.44 9.24
C GLU A 136 -18.84 11.00 10.36
N HIS A 137 -17.71 11.69 10.55
CA HIS A 137 -16.74 11.33 11.57
C HIS A 137 -17.27 11.65 12.97
N GLN A 138 -17.88 12.83 13.15
CA GLN A 138 -18.48 13.21 14.43
C GLN A 138 -19.67 12.31 14.77
N LEU A 139 -20.49 11.95 13.78
CA LEU A 139 -21.56 11.00 13.94
C LEU A 139 -21.05 9.63 14.40
N LEU A 140 -19.98 9.11 13.78
CA LEU A 140 -19.38 7.85 14.18
C LEU A 140 -18.84 7.88 15.63
N LEU A 141 -18.18 8.98 16.02
CA LEU A 141 -17.72 9.17 17.40
C LEU A 141 -18.90 9.20 18.39
N GLY A 142 -19.97 9.90 18.05
CA GLY A 142 -21.20 9.94 18.85
C GLY A 142 -21.80 8.54 19.05
N ARG A 143 -21.88 7.76 17.96
CA ARG A 143 -22.36 6.36 17.99
C ARG A 143 -21.48 5.45 18.84
N LEU A 144 -20.16 5.57 18.73
CA LEU A 144 -19.22 4.78 19.54
C LEU A 144 -19.31 5.13 21.03
N ASN A 145 -19.47 6.41 21.36
CA ASN A 145 -19.63 6.86 22.75
C ASN A 145 -20.93 6.35 23.38
N LEU A 146 -22.03 6.34 22.60
CA LEU A 146 -23.28 5.74 23.06
C LEU A 146 -23.14 4.24 23.29
N GLU A 147 -22.51 3.52 22.37
CA GLU A 147 -22.28 2.08 22.52
C GLU A 147 -21.45 1.78 23.77
N LEU A 148 -20.40 2.57 24.03
CA LEU A 148 -19.56 2.43 25.21
C LEU A 148 -20.34 2.68 26.51
N SER A 149 -21.18 3.72 26.55
CA SER A 149 -21.97 4.03 27.75
C SER A 149 -23.00 2.93 28.02
N GLU A 150 -23.68 2.44 26.98
CA GLU A 150 -24.65 1.36 27.10
C GLU A 150 -24.01 0.04 27.55
N ARG A 151 -22.87 -0.35 26.96
CA ARG A 151 -22.15 -1.56 27.40
C ARG A 151 -21.68 -1.47 28.85
N THR A 152 -21.22 -0.30 29.27
CA THR A 152 -20.80 -0.06 30.65
C THR A 152 -21.99 -0.17 31.62
N ARG A 153 -23.14 0.41 31.24
CA ARG A 153 -24.40 0.32 31.99
C ARG A 153 -24.87 -1.14 32.13
N LEU A 154 -24.86 -1.90 31.03
CA LEU A 154 -25.27 -3.31 31.01
C LEU A 154 -24.31 -4.20 31.81
N ASP A 155 -23.00 -3.97 31.73
CA ASP A 155 -22.02 -4.72 32.52
C ASP A 155 -22.19 -4.46 34.03
N ALA A 156 -22.45 -3.21 34.43
CA ALA A 156 -22.76 -2.87 35.82
C ALA A 156 -24.04 -3.58 36.32
N GLN A 157 -25.11 -3.56 35.53
CA GLN A 157 -26.35 -4.27 35.87
C GLN A 157 -26.13 -5.78 35.95
N LYS A 158 -25.38 -6.37 35.02
CA LYS A 158 -25.03 -7.78 35.04
C LYS A 158 -24.29 -8.15 36.32
N LYS A 159 -23.29 -7.36 36.73
CA LYS A 159 -22.55 -7.58 37.98
C LYS A 159 -23.46 -7.51 39.21
N GLN A 160 -24.36 -6.53 39.25
CA GLN A 160 -25.34 -6.41 40.33
C GLN A 160 -26.27 -7.64 40.40
N MET A 161 -26.79 -8.07 39.25
CA MET A 161 -27.67 -9.26 39.18
C MET A 161 -26.93 -10.55 39.57
N ILE A 162 -25.66 -10.69 39.21
CA ILE A 162 -24.83 -11.83 39.63
C ILE A 162 -24.64 -11.81 41.15
N ALA A 163 -24.29 -10.66 41.73
CA ALA A 163 -24.12 -10.54 43.18
C ALA A 163 -25.42 -10.87 43.93
N GLU A 164 -26.56 -10.39 43.42
CA GLU A 164 -27.87 -10.68 44.02
C GLU A 164 -28.25 -12.16 43.90
N LYS A 165 -27.97 -12.78 42.75
CA LYS A 165 -28.15 -14.22 42.56
C LYS A 165 -27.29 -15.02 43.56
N GLU A 166 -26.03 -14.65 43.75
CA GLU A 166 -25.14 -15.31 44.71
C GLU A 166 -25.62 -15.15 46.15
N ARG A 167 -26.12 -13.95 46.51
CA ARG A 167 -26.73 -13.67 47.81
C ARG A 167 -27.93 -14.58 48.06
N LEU A 168 -28.88 -14.63 47.12
CA LEU A 168 -30.08 -15.47 47.22
C LEU A 168 -29.74 -16.97 47.28
N LEU A 169 -28.75 -17.43 46.50
CA LEU A 169 -28.30 -18.83 46.57
C LEU A 169 -27.69 -19.17 47.94
N SER A 170 -26.95 -18.24 48.54
CA SER A 170 -26.40 -18.42 49.90
C SER A 170 -27.50 -18.47 50.96
N GLU A 171 -28.53 -17.62 50.83
CA GLU A 171 -29.69 -17.60 51.72
C GLU A 171 -30.52 -18.89 51.60
N ASN A 172 -30.78 -19.36 50.38
CA ASN A 172 -31.46 -20.63 50.16
C ASN A 172 -30.69 -21.80 50.78
N LYS A 173 -29.36 -21.88 50.58
CA LYS A 173 -28.54 -22.94 51.21
C LYS A 173 -28.60 -22.91 52.74
N LYS A 174 -28.63 -21.72 53.35
CA LYS A 174 -28.79 -21.58 54.80
C LYS A 174 -30.17 -22.04 55.26
N ALA A 175 -31.22 -21.67 54.52
CA ALA A 175 -32.58 -22.09 54.81
C ALA A 175 -32.77 -23.61 54.65
N GLU A 176 -32.21 -24.20 53.60
CA GLU A 176 -32.18 -25.66 53.38
C GLU A 176 -31.48 -26.37 54.54
N GLY A 177 -30.27 -25.94 54.92
CA GLY A 177 -29.56 -26.55 56.06
C GLY A 177 -30.29 -26.37 57.40
N GLY A 178 -30.98 -25.25 57.60
CA GLY A 178 -31.85 -25.04 58.77
C GLY A 178 -33.07 -25.95 58.77
N LEU A 179 -33.71 -26.16 57.61
CA LEU A 179 -34.84 -27.06 57.45
C LEU A 179 -34.41 -28.51 57.70
N ASP A 180 -33.29 -28.95 57.14
CA ASP A 180 -32.74 -30.29 57.36
C ASP A 180 -32.45 -30.55 58.85
N SER A 181 -31.92 -29.55 59.57
CA SER A 181 -31.73 -29.63 61.02
C SER A 181 -33.04 -29.79 61.77
N LEU A 182 -34.06 -28.99 61.42
CA LEU A 182 -35.38 -29.05 62.06
C LEU A 182 -36.09 -30.38 61.77
N VAL A 183 -35.94 -30.93 60.56
CA VAL A 183 -36.43 -32.26 60.20
C VAL A 183 -35.76 -33.32 61.07
N GLY A 184 -34.43 -33.24 61.26
CA GLY A 184 -33.70 -34.13 62.16
C GLY A 184 -34.16 -34.06 63.62
N GLU A 185 -34.43 -32.85 64.13
CA GLU A 185 -34.98 -32.64 65.47
C GLU A 185 -36.40 -33.23 65.58
N LEU A 186 -37.26 -33.02 64.58
CA LEU A 186 -38.62 -33.56 64.55
C LEU A 186 -38.62 -35.09 64.53
N ASP A 187 -37.75 -35.72 63.73
CA ASP A 187 -37.58 -37.17 63.72
C ASP A 187 -37.14 -37.71 65.09
N SER A 188 -36.26 -36.99 65.78
CA SER A 188 -35.84 -37.36 67.14
C SER A 188 -37.00 -37.27 68.14
N LEU A 189 -37.81 -36.21 68.06
CA LEU A 189 -38.99 -36.02 68.90
C LEU A 189 -40.05 -37.08 68.61
N ALA A 190 -40.28 -37.41 67.34
CA ALA A 190 -41.18 -38.47 66.92
C ALA A 190 -40.77 -39.83 67.50
N LYS A 191 -39.48 -40.17 67.46
CA LYS A 191 -38.95 -41.39 68.11
C LYS A 191 -39.22 -41.41 69.61
N ILE A 192 -38.94 -40.30 70.31
CA ILE A 192 -39.22 -40.18 71.75
C ILE A 192 -40.71 -40.36 72.04
N ALA A 193 -41.59 -39.73 71.25
CA ALA A 193 -43.03 -39.85 71.39
C ALA A 193 -43.52 -41.30 71.20
N VAL A 194 -43.01 -42.01 70.20
CA VAL A 194 -43.31 -43.44 69.96
C VAL A 194 -42.83 -44.30 71.13
N GLU A 195 -41.63 -44.06 71.66
CA GLU A 195 -41.11 -44.77 72.83
C GLU A 195 -41.96 -44.53 74.08
N LEU A 196 -42.38 -43.28 74.31
CA LEU A 196 -43.27 -42.93 75.43
C LEU A 196 -44.64 -43.56 75.27
N GLN A 197 -45.22 -43.56 74.07
CA GLN A 197 -46.48 -44.24 73.78
C GLN A 197 -46.37 -45.74 74.05
N GLY A 198 -45.27 -46.39 73.64
CA GLY A 198 -45.01 -47.79 73.96
C GLY A 198 -44.94 -48.05 75.47
N LYS A 199 -44.29 -47.16 76.23
CA LYS A 199 -44.24 -47.23 77.70
C LYS A 199 -45.62 -47.00 78.33
N MET A 200 -46.40 -46.05 77.82
CA MET A 200 -47.77 -45.78 78.31
C MET A 200 -48.70 -46.96 78.03
N ALA A 201 -48.64 -47.57 76.84
CA ALA A 201 -49.40 -48.78 76.54
C ALA A 201 -49.01 -49.98 77.42
N ALA A 202 -47.75 -50.04 77.88
CA ALA A 202 -47.30 -51.03 78.86
C ALA A 202 -47.75 -50.71 80.32
N LEU A 203 -48.16 -49.47 80.61
CA LEU A 203 -48.73 -49.04 81.88
C LEU A 203 -50.26 -49.14 81.91
N GLU A 204 -50.93 -49.02 80.75
CA GLU A 204 -52.34 -49.33 80.54
C GLU A 204 -52.55 -50.84 80.40
N LEU A 205 -52.25 -51.60 81.45
CA LEU A 205 -52.87 -52.92 81.67
C LEU A 205 -54.22 -52.72 82.37
N PRO A 206 -55.31 -53.36 81.92
CA PRO A 206 -56.14 -54.13 82.84
C PRO A 206 -55.38 -55.36 83.35
#